data_AF-A0A5R2MS97-F1
#
_entry.id   AF-A0A5R2MS97-F1
#
_cell.length_a   1.000
_cell.length_b   1.000
_cell.length_c   1.000
_cell.angle_alpha   90.00
_cell.angle_beta   90.00
_cell.angle_gamma   90.00
#
_symmetry.space_group_name_H-M   'P 1'
#
loop_
_entity.id
_entity.type
_entity.pdbx_description
1 polymer ?
#
loop_
_entity_poly.entity_id
_entity_poly.type
_entity_poly.pdbx_seq_one_letter_code
_entity_poly.pdbx_strand_id
1 'polypeptide(L)'
;MTMTKLKRILLAAALGLPFAGQAMAQTKIEGLHVWTSASEVGALKVITDKLKTMGFEWQDSAVGGANGANAQQALRTRVAAGNPPAV
;
A
#
# COMPACT_ATOMS: atom_id res chain seq x y z
N MET A 1 5.49 52.04 0.09
CA MET A 1 5.39 50.96 1.10
C MET A 1 6.70 50.89 1.86
N THR A 2 6.73 51.10 3.18
CA THR A 2 7.97 51.16 3.96
C THR A 2 8.59 49.77 4.13
N MET A 3 9.92 49.67 4.02
CA MET A 3 10.73 48.43 4.05
C MET A 3 10.42 47.50 5.24
N THR A 4 9.94 48.05 6.35
CA THR A 4 9.53 47.32 7.56
C THR A 4 8.25 46.51 7.37
N LYS A 5 7.32 46.97 6.54
CA LYS A 5 6.07 46.24 6.21
C LYS A 5 6.36 45.05 5.29
N LEU A 6 7.31 45.20 4.37
CA LEU A 6 7.74 44.15 3.46
C LEU A 6 8.43 42.98 4.21
N LYS A 7 9.28 43.28 5.19
CA LYS A 7 9.89 42.25 6.07
C LYS A 7 8.86 41.48 6.90
N ARG A 8 7.79 42.13 7.38
CA ARG A 8 6.70 41.48 8.14
C ARG A 8 5.86 40.56 7.27
N ILE A 9 5.59 40.95 6.02
CA ILE A 9 4.88 40.11 5.03
C ILE A 9 5.72 38.87 4.68
N LEU A 10 7.03 39.04 4.48
CA LEU A 10 7.95 37.92 4.21
C LEU A 10 8.06 36.95 5.39
N LEU A 11 8.02 37.44 6.64
CA LEU A 11 8.08 36.58 7.83
C LEU A 11 6.76 35.80 8.05
N ALA A 12 5.61 36.37 7.68
CA ALA A 12 4.31 35.69 7.75
C ALA A 12 4.16 34.60 6.68
N ALA A 13 4.80 34.74 5.52
CA ALA A 13 4.76 33.74 4.45
C ALA A 13 5.57 32.46 4.78
N ALA A 14 6.59 32.56 5.65
CA ALA A 14 7.43 31.41 6.03
C ALA A 14 6.74 30.41 6.96
N LEU A 15 5.68 30.81 7.68
CA LEU A 15 4.93 29.95 8.60
C LEU A 15 3.74 29.24 7.94
N GLY A 16 3.44 29.55 6.67
CA GLY A 16 2.27 29.08 5.95
C GLY A 16 2.55 27.97 4.93
N LEU A 17 3.70 27.31 4.96
CA LEU A 17 3.92 26.12 4.13
C LEU A 17 3.01 25.01 4.68
N PRO A 18 1.96 24.58 3.95
CA PRO A 18 1.26 23.38 4.34
C PRO A 18 2.28 22.25 4.30
N PHE A 19 2.47 21.58 5.44
CA PHE A 19 3.03 20.25 5.47
C PHE A 19 2.08 19.38 4.62
N ALA A 20 2.32 19.34 3.31
CA ALA A 20 1.73 18.32 2.45
C ALA A 20 2.29 17.00 3.01
N GLY A 21 1.46 16.30 3.78
CA GLY A 21 1.83 15.02 4.37
C GLY A 21 2.41 14.15 3.27
N GLN A 22 3.67 13.78 3.41
CA GLN A 22 4.28 12.81 2.52
C GLN A 22 3.47 11.52 2.69
N ALA A 23 2.63 11.20 1.71
CA ALA A 23 2.03 9.89 1.62
C ALA A 23 3.18 8.89 1.48
N MET A 24 3.59 8.29 2.58
CA MET A 24 4.59 7.23 2.57
C MET A 24 3.97 6.06 1.81
N ALA A 25 4.42 5.87 0.56
CA ALA A 25 4.04 4.69 -0.21
C ALA A 25 4.44 3.46 0.60
N GLN A 26 3.46 2.64 0.99
CA GLN A 26 3.72 1.42 1.72
C GLN A 26 4.49 0.48 0.80
N THR A 27 5.74 0.17 1.17
CA THR A 27 6.59 -0.73 0.38
C THR A 27 6.13 -2.17 0.49
N LYS A 28 5.27 -2.50 1.45
CA LYS A 28 4.71 -3.85 1.64
C LYS A 28 3.36 -3.98 0.94
N ILE A 29 3.27 -4.91 0.01
CA ILE A 29 2.07 -5.27 -0.73
C ILE A 29 1.63 -6.65 -0.25
N GLU A 30 0.43 -6.74 0.32
CA GLU A 30 -0.20 -8.01 0.65
C GLU A 30 -1.11 -8.47 -0.48
N GLY A 31 -0.96 -9.71 -0.95
CA GLY A 31 -1.88 -10.32 -1.91
C GLY A 31 -2.66 -11.50 -1.36
N LEU A 32 -3.98 -11.34 -1.29
CA LEU A 32 -4.90 -12.42 -0.98
C LEU A 32 -5.33 -13.13 -2.28
N HIS A 33 -5.03 -14.42 -2.42
CA HIS A 33 -5.30 -15.15 -3.67
C HIS A 33 -5.59 -16.63 -3.47
N VAL A 34 -6.08 -17.27 -4.54
CA VAL A 34 -6.40 -18.71 -4.59
C VAL A 34 -5.30 -19.58 -5.20
N TRP A 35 -4.19 -18.97 -5.64
CA TRP A 35 -3.06 -19.66 -6.27
C TRP A 35 -2.29 -20.50 -5.25
N THR A 36 -2.50 -21.81 -5.26
CA THR A 36 -1.89 -22.75 -4.29
C THR A 36 -1.15 -23.92 -4.93
N SER A 37 -1.34 -24.16 -6.23
CA SER A 37 -0.61 -25.22 -6.93
C SER A 37 0.85 -24.83 -7.20
N ALA A 38 1.71 -25.82 -7.39
CA ALA A 38 3.14 -25.58 -7.63
C ALA A 38 3.41 -24.71 -8.88
N SER A 39 2.63 -24.88 -9.96
CA SER A 39 2.75 -24.05 -11.16
C SER A 39 2.30 -22.61 -10.93
N GLU A 40 1.24 -22.40 -10.14
CA GLU A 40 0.77 -21.05 -9.80
C GLU A 40 1.74 -20.34 -8.86
N VAL A 41 2.35 -21.05 -7.90
CA VAL A 41 3.42 -20.52 -7.05
C VAL A 41 4.64 -20.12 -7.90
N GLY A 42 4.99 -20.92 -8.91
CA GLY A 42 6.04 -20.58 -9.87
C GLY A 42 5.74 -19.29 -10.65
N ALA A 43 4.50 -19.12 -11.11
CA ALA A 43 4.07 -17.89 -11.78
C ALA A 43 4.07 -16.67 -10.82
N LEU A 44 3.60 -16.85 -9.59
CA LEU A 44 3.60 -15.82 -8.56
C LEU A 44 5.03 -15.35 -8.26
N LYS A 45 6.00 -16.27 -8.24
CA LYS A 45 7.42 -15.93 -8.02
C LYS A 45 7.95 -14.92 -9.04
N VAL A 46 7.53 -15.00 -10.31
CA VAL A 46 7.95 -14.03 -11.34
C VAL A 46 7.47 -12.62 -10.99
N ILE A 47 6.24 -12.52 -10.48
CA ILE A 47 5.64 -11.24 -10.07
C ILE A 47 6.34 -10.72 -8.81
N THR A 48 6.53 -11.55 -7.79
CA THR A 48 7.13 -11.14 -6.51
C THR A 48 8.61 -10.79 -6.65
N ASP A 49 9.35 -11.51 -7.50
CA ASP A 49 10.73 -11.15 -7.85
C ASP A 49 10.77 -9.75 -8.51
N LYS A 50 9.86 -9.47 -9.44
CA LYS A 50 9.77 -8.13 -10.08
C LYS A 50 9.43 -7.05 -9.06
N LEU A 51 8.47 -7.29 -8.17
CA LEU A 51 8.12 -6.38 -7.07
C LEU A 51 9.35 -6.08 -6.19
N LYS A 52 10.12 -7.11 -5.84
CA LYS A 52 11.35 -6.97 -5.07
C LYS A 52 12.38 -6.09 -5.77
N THR A 53 12.56 -6.21 -7.09
CA THR A 53 13.48 -5.32 -7.84
C THR A 53 13.04 -3.86 -7.85
N MET A 54 11.75 -3.58 -7.62
CA MET A 54 11.18 -2.24 -7.54
C MET A 54 11.17 -1.69 -6.09
N GLY A 55 11.71 -2.45 -5.14
CA GLY A 55 11.77 -2.06 -3.72
C GLY A 55 10.52 -2.40 -2.91
N PHE A 56 9.62 -3.22 -3.45
CA PHE A 56 8.44 -3.70 -2.73
C PHE A 56 8.69 -5.05 -2.04
N GLU A 57 8.06 -5.23 -0.88
CA GLU A 57 7.99 -6.48 -0.14
C GLU A 57 6.63 -7.14 -0.37
N TRP A 58 6.63 -8.44 -0.71
CA TRP A 58 5.41 -9.22 -0.87
C TRP A 58 5.02 -9.89 0.45
N GLN A 59 3.77 -9.68 0.88
CA GLN A 59 3.15 -10.45 1.94
C GLN A 59 2.15 -11.44 1.35
N ASP A 60 2.48 -12.71 1.44
CA ASP A 60 1.66 -13.78 0.88
C ASP A 60 0.44 -14.08 1.75
N SER A 61 -0.74 -14.20 1.14
CA SER A 61 -1.98 -14.65 1.77
C SER A 61 -2.72 -15.61 0.86
N ALA A 62 -2.09 -16.76 0.61
CA ALA A 62 -2.68 -17.85 -0.14
C ALA A 62 -3.82 -18.53 0.64
N VAL A 63 -5.02 -18.58 0.05
CA VAL A 63 -6.19 -19.25 0.61
C VAL A 63 -6.64 -20.37 -0.33
N GLY A 64 -6.29 -21.61 0.01
CA GLY A 64 -6.75 -22.79 -0.69
C GLY A 64 -8.23 -23.10 -0.41
N GLY A 65 -8.95 -23.60 -1.41
CA GLY A 65 -10.33 -24.06 -1.24
C GLY A 65 -11.20 -23.98 -2.48
N ALA A 66 -12.37 -24.63 -2.40
CA ALA A 66 -13.33 -24.79 -3.49
C ALA A 66 -13.62 -23.47 -4.24
N ASN A 67 -13.20 -23.39 -5.50
CA ASN A 67 -13.51 -22.33 -6.47
C ASN A 67 -13.42 -20.88 -5.93
N GLY A 68 -12.54 -20.61 -4.95
CA GLY A 68 -12.37 -19.28 -4.34
C GLY A 68 -13.40 -18.89 -3.27
N ALA A 69 -14.31 -19.78 -2.87
CA ALA A 69 -15.29 -19.51 -1.80
C ALA A 69 -14.59 -19.17 -0.46
N ASN A 70 -13.52 -19.89 -0.14
CA ASN A 70 -12.73 -19.65 1.07
C ASN A 70 -12.03 -18.28 1.03
N ALA A 71 -11.45 -17.90 -0.11
CA ALA A 71 -10.81 -16.60 -0.28
C ALA A 71 -11.84 -15.46 -0.12
N GLN A 72 -13.04 -15.63 -0.67
CA GLN A 72 -14.14 -14.68 -0.52
C GLN A 72 -14.64 -14.57 0.93
N GLN A 73 -14.70 -15.69 1.65
CA GLN A 73 -15.03 -15.66 3.07
C GLN A 73 -13.94 -14.95 3.88
N ALA A 74 -12.67 -15.27 3.65
CA ALA A 74 -11.54 -14.61 4.31
C ALA A 74 -11.55 -13.10 4.04
N LEU A 75 -11.78 -12.69 2.80
CA LEU A 75 -11.92 -11.29 2.41
C LEU A 75 -13.04 -10.60 3.19
N ARG A 76 -14.25 -11.16 3.20
CA ARG A 76 -15.39 -10.57 3.93
C ARG A 76 -15.12 -10.43 5.43
N THR A 77 -14.56 -11.47 6.05
CA THR A 77 -14.20 -11.45 7.47
C THR A 77 -13.19 -10.34 7.77
N ARG A 78 -12.16 -10.21 6.93
CA ARG A 78 -11.09 -9.23 7.10
C ARG A 78 -11.56 -7.79 6.89
N VAL A 79 -12.39 -7.55 5.87
CA VAL A 79 -13.03 -6.25 5.65
C VAL A 79 -13.91 -5.87 6.83
N ALA A 80 -14.75 -6.80 7.33
CA ALA A 80 -15.60 -6.55 8.49
C ALA A 80 -14.79 -6.28 9.77
N ALA A 81 -13.60 -6.88 9.91
CA ALA A 81 -12.69 -6.64 11.03
C ALA A 81 -11.84 -5.37 10.89
N GLY A 82 -12.02 -4.57 9.83
CA GLY A 82 -11.23 -3.35 9.58
C GLY A 82 -9.78 -3.63 9.16
N ASN A 83 -9.47 -4.85 8.69
CA ASN A 83 -8.14 -5.26 8.23
C ASN A 83 -8.19 -5.80 6.77
N PRO A 84 -8.61 -4.97 5.79
CA PRO A 84 -8.67 -5.40 4.40
C PRO A 84 -7.26 -5.72 3.86
N PRO A 85 -7.10 -6.75 3.01
CA PRO A 85 -5.86 -6.96 2.28
C PRO A 85 -5.60 -5.79 1.30
N ALA A 86 -4.34 -5.60 0.92
CA ALA A 86 -3.97 -4.54 -0.01
C ALA A 86 -4.42 -4.84 -1.45
N VAL A 87 -4.25 -6.09 -1.91
CA VAL A 87 -4.70 -6.60 -3.21
C VAL A 87 -5.23 -8.03 -3.15
#